data_AF-A0A7D9EJP5-F1
#
_entry.id   AF-A0A7D9EJP5-F1
#
_cell.length_a   1.000
_cell.length_b   1.000
_cell.length_c   1.000
_cell.angle_alpha   90.00
_cell.angle_beta   90.00
_cell.angle_gamma   90.00
#
_symmetry.space_group_name_H-M   'P 1'
#
loop_
_entity.id
_entity.type
_entity.pdbx_description
1 polymer ?
#
loop_
_entity_poly.entity_id
_entity_poly.type
_entity_poly.pdbx_seq_one_letter_code
_entity_poly.pdbx_strand_id
1 'polypeptide(L)'
;MADLGQQLNDSSAKSIPEWASGSNLRHVEQDVLIPKIMREEAKILCKEYVDAFTNCAKGRTLSLVTACRNENREMKKCFQEWYFNAEFRGRCTDIYLKRREEYQEKYAHTNETAAFKRKESTVNMGKQ
;
A
#
# COMPACT_ATOMS: atom_id res chain seq x y z
N MET A 1 -11.66 -6.89 59.67
CA MET A 1 -10.63 -6.15 58.92
C MET A 1 -10.54 -6.80 57.54
N ALA A 2 -11.35 -6.34 56.59
CA ALA A 2 -11.11 -6.54 55.15
C ALA A 2 -10.33 -5.29 54.68
N ASP A 3 -9.45 -5.31 53.69
CA ASP A 3 -9.66 -5.91 52.37
C ASP A 3 -8.33 -6.16 51.62
N LEU A 4 -8.47 -7.00 50.60
CA LEU A 4 -7.55 -7.43 49.55
C LEU A 4 -6.67 -6.33 48.93
N GLY A 5 -5.40 -6.67 48.68
CA GLY A 5 -4.48 -5.87 47.86
C GLY A 5 -3.76 -6.75 46.85
N GLN A 6 -4.49 -7.18 45.81
CA GLN A 6 -3.94 -7.87 44.65
C GLN A 6 -2.89 -6.99 43.94
N GLN A 7 -1.87 -7.70 43.43
CA GLN A 7 -0.76 -7.22 42.63
C GLN A 7 -1.20 -6.20 41.56
N LEU A 8 -0.65 -5.00 41.62
CA LEU A 8 -0.66 -4.09 40.48
C LEU A 8 0.39 -4.59 39.49
N ASN A 9 -0.07 -5.38 38.53
CA ASN A 9 0.61 -5.59 37.26
C ASN A 9 0.69 -4.24 36.55
N ASP A 10 1.89 -3.70 36.43
CA ASP A 10 2.17 -2.48 35.67
C ASP A 10 1.81 -2.73 34.18
N SER A 11 0.59 -2.34 33.83
CA SER A 11 -0.10 -2.68 32.58
C SER A 11 0.20 -1.68 31.46
N SER A 12 1.35 -1.02 31.49
CA SER A 12 1.70 0.05 30.54
C SER A 12 2.68 -0.36 29.43
N ALA A 13 2.81 -1.66 29.12
CA ALA A 13 3.33 -2.10 27.84
C ALA A 13 2.14 -2.43 26.94
N LYS A 14 1.71 -1.48 26.09
CA LYS A 14 0.63 -1.72 25.11
C LYS A 14 1.12 -2.76 24.11
N SER A 15 0.76 -4.03 24.33
CA SER A 15 1.03 -5.11 23.39
C SER A 15 0.21 -4.93 22.12
N ILE A 16 0.81 -5.14 20.96
CA ILE A 16 0.09 -5.18 19.67
C ILE A 16 -1.01 -6.24 19.77
N PRO A 17 -2.28 -5.90 19.44
CA PRO A 17 -3.36 -6.86 19.55
C PRO A 17 -3.22 -7.98 18.50
N GLU A 18 -3.63 -9.20 18.87
CA GLU A 18 -3.47 -10.41 18.04
C GLU A 18 -4.13 -10.30 16.65
N TRP A 19 -5.25 -9.58 16.52
CA TRP A 19 -5.90 -9.36 15.22
C TRP A 19 -5.07 -8.53 14.25
N ALA A 20 -4.10 -7.79 14.77
CA ALA A 20 -3.24 -6.90 14.04
C ALA A 20 -1.92 -7.59 13.69
N SER A 21 -1.41 -8.46 14.55
CA SER A 21 -0.19 -9.25 14.32
C SER A 21 -0.43 -10.52 13.47
N GLY A 22 0.65 -11.13 12.99
CA GLY A 22 0.63 -12.40 12.27
C GLY A 22 0.55 -12.28 10.74
N SER A 23 0.25 -13.40 10.07
CA SER A 23 0.26 -13.53 8.61
C SER A 23 -1.14 -13.51 7.96
N ASN A 24 -2.21 -13.50 8.76
CA ASN A 24 -3.57 -13.48 8.24
C ASN A 24 -3.86 -12.15 7.52
N LEU A 25 -4.44 -12.26 6.33
CA LEU A 25 -4.83 -11.13 5.50
C LEU A 25 -6.35 -10.94 5.52
N ARG A 26 -6.78 -9.70 5.72
CA ARG A 26 -8.17 -9.27 5.57
C ARG A 26 -8.47 -9.03 4.08
N HIS A 27 -9.75 -9.09 3.70
CA HIS A 27 -10.20 -8.80 2.34
C HIS A 27 -9.65 -7.48 1.79
N VAL A 28 -9.67 -6.40 2.58
CA VAL A 28 -9.12 -5.11 2.17
C VAL A 28 -7.61 -5.19 1.92
N GLU A 29 -6.88 -5.97 2.70
CA GLU A 29 -5.44 -6.15 2.54
C GLU A 29 -5.15 -6.96 1.28
N GLN A 30 -5.88 -8.05 1.08
CA GLN A 30 -5.75 -8.98 -0.04
C GLN A 30 -6.14 -8.38 -1.39
N ASP A 31 -7.23 -7.61 -1.43
CA ASP A 31 -7.88 -7.16 -2.67
C ASP A 31 -7.60 -5.68 -3.00
N VAL A 32 -7.15 -4.90 -2.02
CA VAL A 32 -6.91 -3.45 -2.20
C VAL A 32 -5.46 -3.07 -1.88
N LEU A 33 -4.95 -3.36 -0.69
CA LEU A 33 -3.66 -2.85 -0.24
C LEU A 33 -2.48 -3.56 -0.90
N ILE A 34 -2.48 -4.89 -0.95
CA ILE A 34 -1.44 -5.67 -1.64
C ILE A 34 -1.46 -5.38 -3.15
N PRO A 35 -2.62 -5.38 -3.85
CA PRO A 35 -2.68 -4.98 -5.25
C PRO A 35 -2.23 -3.54 -5.49
N LYS A 36 -2.39 -2.63 -4.52
CA LYS A 36 -1.82 -1.28 -4.61
C LYS A 36 -0.30 -1.31 -4.56
N ILE A 37 0.30 -2.08 -3.65
CA ILE A 37 1.76 -2.26 -3.59
C ILE A 37 2.27 -2.89 -4.89
N MET A 38 1.62 -3.95 -5.38
CA MET A 38 1.96 -4.59 -6.67
C MET A 38 1.98 -3.59 -7.82
N ARG A 39 1.01 -2.67 -7.91
CA ARG A 39 0.98 -1.64 -8.95
C ARG A 39 2.16 -0.68 -8.84
N GLU A 40 2.56 -0.27 -7.64
CA GLU A 40 3.70 0.64 -7.47
C GLU A 40 5.03 -0.04 -7.78
N GLU A 41 5.23 -1.28 -7.32
CA GLU A 41 6.42 -2.07 -7.65
C GLU A 41 6.50 -2.39 -9.16
N ALA A 42 5.35 -2.72 -9.79
CA ALA A 42 5.29 -2.98 -11.23
C ALA A 42 5.64 -1.74 -12.07
N LYS A 43 5.36 -0.51 -11.61
CA LYS A 43 5.80 0.71 -12.30
C LYS A 43 7.33 0.83 -12.35
N ILE A 44 8.02 0.36 -11.31
CA ILE A 44 9.49 0.35 -11.26
C ILE A 44 10.04 -0.69 -12.24
N LEU A 45 9.44 -1.89 -12.26
CA LEU A 45 9.86 -2.98 -13.16
C LEU A 45 9.55 -2.68 -14.63
N CYS A 46 8.41 -2.04 -14.90
CA CYS A 46 7.97 -1.66 -16.25
C CYS A 46 8.38 -0.22 -16.63
N LYS A 47 9.43 0.33 -15.99
CA LYS A 47 9.82 1.74 -16.14
C LYS A 47 9.96 2.18 -17.60
N GLU A 48 10.57 1.36 -18.45
CA GLU A 48 10.72 1.65 -19.87
C GLU A 48 9.37 1.91 -20.57
N TYR A 49 8.37 1.05 -20.33
CA TYR A 49 7.05 1.19 -20.91
C TYR A 49 6.27 2.36 -20.32
N VAL A 50 6.44 2.62 -19.01
CA VAL A 50 5.88 3.79 -18.33
C VAL A 50 6.44 5.08 -18.92
N ASP A 51 7.75 5.14 -19.15
CA ASP A 51 8.42 6.28 -19.75
C ASP A 51 8.00 6.48 -21.21
N ALA A 52 7.88 5.40 -22.00
CA ALA A 52 7.39 5.45 -23.37
C ALA A 52 5.96 6.01 -23.44
N PHE A 53 5.04 5.49 -22.59
CA PHE A 53 3.69 6.02 -22.50
C PHE A 53 3.67 7.48 -22.02
N THR A 54 4.47 7.83 -21.01
CA THR A 54 4.55 9.20 -20.50
C THR A 54 5.07 10.16 -21.57
N ASN A 55 6.08 9.74 -22.34
CA ASN A 55 6.63 10.53 -23.45
C ASN A 55 5.61 10.74 -24.56
N CYS A 56 4.82 9.71 -24.91
CA CYS A 56 3.70 9.89 -25.82
C CYS A 56 2.62 10.79 -25.21
N ALA A 57 2.32 10.68 -23.92
CA ALA A 57 1.27 11.44 -23.26
C ALA A 57 1.56 12.95 -23.14
N LYS A 58 2.85 13.36 -23.16
CA LYS A 58 3.25 14.77 -23.02
C LYS A 58 2.53 15.66 -24.04
N GLY A 59 1.84 16.68 -23.53
CA GLY A 59 1.12 17.67 -24.32
C GLY A 59 -0.17 17.16 -25.00
N ARG A 60 -0.58 15.90 -24.77
CA ARG A 60 -1.80 15.32 -25.31
C ARG A 60 -2.85 15.19 -24.21
N THR A 61 -4.05 15.73 -24.46
CA THR A 61 -5.19 15.61 -23.53
C THR A 61 -6.30 14.80 -24.19
N LEU A 62 -7.00 15.37 -25.18
CA LEU A 62 -8.12 14.72 -25.86
C LEU A 62 -7.68 13.57 -26.78
N SER A 63 -6.53 13.70 -27.43
CA SER A 63 -6.02 12.70 -28.38
C SER A 63 -5.22 11.57 -27.73
N LEU A 64 -5.01 11.59 -26.40
CA LEU A 64 -4.15 10.62 -25.70
C LEU A 64 -4.55 9.17 -25.99
N VAL A 65 -5.84 8.85 -25.87
CA VAL A 65 -6.34 7.47 -25.91
C VAL A 65 -6.15 6.84 -27.29
N THR A 66 -6.26 7.64 -28.35
CA THR A 66 -6.10 7.18 -29.73
C THR A 66 -4.64 7.26 -30.18
N ALA A 67 -3.96 8.37 -29.90
CA ALA A 67 -2.58 8.60 -30.34
C ALA A 67 -1.56 7.71 -29.61
N CYS A 68 -1.76 7.42 -28.33
CA CYS A 68 -0.85 6.63 -27.50
C CYS A 68 -1.36 5.21 -27.21
N ARG A 69 -2.21 4.68 -28.09
CA ARG A 69 -2.87 3.38 -27.89
C ARG A 69 -1.85 2.23 -27.83
N ASN A 70 -0.79 2.32 -28.62
CA ASN A 70 0.24 1.28 -28.70
C ASN A 70 1.09 1.28 -27.42
N GLU A 71 1.62 2.42 -27.00
CA GLU A 71 2.41 2.57 -25.77
C GLU A 71 1.60 2.14 -24.54
N ASN A 72 0.31 2.50 -24.49
CA ASN A 72 -0.59 2.06 -23.43
C ASN A 72 -0.80 0.53 -23.44
N ARG A 73 -0.86 -0.10 -24.62
CA ARG A 73 -1.00 -1.56 -24.73
C ARG A 73 0.25 -2.27 -24.22
N GLU A 74 1.43 -1.83 -24.64
CA GLU A 74 2.69 -2.45 -24.20
C GLU A 74 2.91 -2.25 -22.69
N MET A 75 2.61 -1.06 -22.17
CA MET A 75 2.64 -0.79 -20.73
C MET A 75 1.68 -1.70 -19.95
N LYS A 76 0.43 -1.83 -20.43
CA LYS A 76 -0.56 -2.72 -19.80
C LYS A 76 -0.14 -4.18 -19.83
N LYS A 77 0.46 -4.63 -20.94
CA LYS A 77 0.98 -5.99 -21.07
C LYS A 77 2.03 -6.28 -20.00
N CYS A 78 3.02 -5.39 -19.84
CA CYS A 78 4.03 -5.53 -18.78
C CYS A 78 3.38 -5.59 -17.38
N PHE A 79 2.43 -4.71 -17.07
CA PHE A 79 1.73 -4.76 -15.78
C PHE A 79 0.95 -6.06 -15.56
N GLN A 80 0.31 -6.59 -16.60
CA GLN A 80 -0.45 -7.84 -16.50
C GLN A 80 0.46 -9.04 -16.21
N GLU A 81 1.63 -9.10 -16.83
CA GLU A 81 2.63 -10.16 -16.57
C GLU A 81 3.01 -10.23 -15.08
N TRP A 82 3.24 -9.07 -14.45
CA TRP A 82 3.52 -9.00 -13.01
C TRP A 82 2.29 -9.25 -12.14
N TYR A 83 1.11 -8.79 -12.55
CA TYR A 83 -0.11 -8.94 -11.76
C TYR A 83 -0.49 -10.42 -11.53
N PHE A 84 -0.28 -11.28 -12.53
CA PHE A 84 -0.58 -12.71 -12.42
C PHE A 84 0.58 -13.54 -11.89
N ASN A 85 1.74 -12.94 -11.61
CA ASN A 85 2.88 -13.64 -11.05
C ASN A 85 2.69 -13.88 -9.53
N ALA A 86 2.56 -15.14 -9.14
CA ALA A 86 2.32 -15.54 -7.75
C ALA A 86 3.50 -15.22 -6.82
N GLU A 87 4.74 -15.37 -7.29
CA GLU A 87 5.94 -15.04 -6.52
C GLU A 87 6.03 -13.53 -6.27
N PHE A 88 5.71 -12.73 -7.30
CA PHE A 88 5.63 -11.28 -7.18
C PHE A 88 4.56 -10.84 -6.17
N ARG A 89 3.39 -11.49 -6.20
CA ARG A 89 2.34 -11.25 -5.20
C ARG A 89 2.80 -11.61 -3.79
N GLY A 90 3.53 -12.72 -3.62
CA GLY A 90 4.13 -13.12 -2.34
C GLY A 90 5.06 -12.04 -1.79
N ARG A 91 6.02 -11.58 -2.60
CA ARG A 91 6.94 -10.49 -2.20
C ARG A 91 6.21 -9.20 -1.82
N CYS A 92 5.19 -8.81 -2.59
CA CYS A 92 4.38 -7.63 -2.27
C CYS A 92 3.57 -7.81 -0.98
N THR A 93 3.19 -9.04 -0.66
CA THR A 93 2.54 -9.41 0.61
C THR A 93 3.51 -9.26 1.77
N ASP A 94 4.75 -9.71 1.64
CA ASP A 94 5.78 -9.55 2.68
C ASP A 94 6.06 -8.06 2.96
N ILE A 95 6.17 -7.25 1.89
CA ILE A 95 6.29 -5.79 2.00
C ILE A 95 5.09 -5.21 2.76
N TYR A 96 3.88 -5.68 2.46
CA TYR A 96 2.67 -5.24 3.16
C TYR A 96 2.71 -5.58 4.65
N LEU A 97 3.01 -6.85 4.98
CA LEU A 97 3.05 -7.35 6.35
C LEU A 97 4.07 -6.59 7.19
N LYS A 98 5.27 -6.34 6.64
CA LYS A 98 6.30 -5.54 7.31
C LYS A 98 5.83 -4.10 7.59
N ARG A 99 5.23 -3.43 6.60
CA ARG A 99 4.67 -2.07 6.79
C ARG A 99 3.55 -2.05 7.82
N ARG A 100 2.75 -3.12 7.88
CA ARG A 100 1.66 -3.28 8.84
C ARG A 100 2.21 -3.43 10.27
N GLU A 101 3.24 -4.25 10.46
CA GLU A 101 3.94 -4.42 11.73
C GLU A 101 4.56 -3.10 12.21
N GLU A 102 5.33 -2.43 11.36
CA GLU A 102 5.93 -1.10 11.66
C GLU A 102 4.86 -0.06 12.04
N TYR A 103 3.72 -0.07 11.36
CA TYR A 103 2.59 0.80 11.70
C TYR A 103 2.03 0.45 13.07
N GLN A 104 1.85 -0.83 13.40
CA GLN A 104 1.31 -1.25 14.69
C GLN A 104 2.25 -0.95 15.85
N GLU A 105 3.54 -1.22 15.69
CA GLU A 105 4.56 -0.86 16.67
C GLU A 105 4.52 0.64 16.95
N LYS A 106 4.51 1.46 15.89
CA LYS A 106 4.45 2.92 16.04
C LYS A 106 3.23 3.36 16.85
N TYR A 107 2.05 2.83 16.55
CA TYR A 107 0.80 3.20 17.23
C TYR A 107 0.66 2.60 18.62
N ALA A 108 1.26 1.44 18.89
CA ALA A 108 1.29 0.82 20.21
C ALA A 108 2.15 1.66 21.18
N HIS A 109 3.26 2.21 20.70
CA HIS A 109 4.19 3.00 21.51
C HIS A 109 3.84 4.49 21.60
N THR A 110 3.16 5.09 20.61
CA THR A 110 2.69 6.48 20.69
C THR A 110 1.25 6.53 21.18
N ASN A 111 1.00 7.11 22.37
CA ASN A 111 -0.35 7.48 22.85
C ASN A 111 -1.08 8.52 21.98
N GLU A 112 -0.47 8.94 20.88
CA GLU A 112 -1.13 9.74 19.87
C GLU A 112 -2.15 8.85 19.17
N THR A 113 -3.42 8.96 19.58
CA THR A 113 -4.53 8.81 18.63
C THR A 113 -4.26 9.84 17.54
N ALA A 114 -3.44 9.48 16.55
CA ALA A 114 -3.18 10.30 15.40
C ALA A 114 -4.56 10.58 14.83
N ALA A 115 -5.05 11.79 15.07
CA ALA A 115 -6.33 12.25 14.59
C ALA A 115 -6.38 11.77 13.15
N PHE A 116 -7.37 10.95 12.81
CA PHE A 116 -7.59 10.46 11.45
C PHE A 116 -7.96 11.68 10.62
N LYS A 117 -6.98 12.55 10.36
CA LYS A 117 -7.03 13.57 9.36
C LYS A 117 -7.12 12.74 8.10
N ARG A 118 -8.34 12.59 7.58
CA ARG A 118 -8.55 12.28 6.17
C ARG A 118 -7.56 13.15 5.44
N LYS A 119 -6.44 12.57 4.99
CA LYS A 119 -5.67 13.21 3.95
C LYS A 119 -6.65 13.18 2.79
N GLU A 120 -7.20 14.35 2.46
CA GLU A 120 -7.91 14.56 1.21
C GLU A 120 -7.15 13.80 0.13
N SER A 121 -7.87 13.03 -0.67
CA SER A 121 -7.36 12.63 -1.98
C SER A 121 -7.23 13.88 -2.85
N THR A 122 -6.25 14.73 -2.54
CA THR A 122 -5.64 15.57 -3.55
C THR A 122 -4.71 14.65 -4.31
N VAL A 123 -5.29 14.02 -5.33
CA VAL A 123 -4.59 13.78 -6.59
C VAL A 123 -3.83 15.08 -6.88
N ASN A 124 -2.52 15.08 -6.62
CA ASN A 124 -1.62 16.10 -7.17
C ASN A 124 -1.57 15.86 -8.68
N MET A 125 -2.62 16.27 -9.36
CA MET A 125 -2.59 16.62 -10.77
C MET A 125 -1.81 17.94 -10.82
N GLY A 126 -0.49 17.83 -10.82
CA GLY A 126 0.41 18.95 -11.07
C GLY A 126 0.08 19.54 -12.43
N LYS A 127 -0.54 20.72 -12.37
CA LYS A 127 -0.87 21.60 -13.48
C LYS A 127 0.40 21.94 -14.27
N GLN A 128 0.29 21.92 -15.60
CA GLN A 128 1.05 22.82 -16.46
C GLN A 128 0.46 24.22 -16.35
#